data_AF-A0A959TQU7-F1
#
_entry.id   AF-A0A959TQU7-F1
#
_cell.length_a   1.000
_cell.length_b   1.000
_cell.length_c   1.000
_cell.angle_alpha   90.00
_cell.angle_beta   90.00
_cell.angle_gamma   90.00
#
_symmetry.space_group_name_H-M   'P 1'
#
loop_
_entity.id
_entity.type
_entity.pdbx_description
1 polymer ?
#
loop_
_entity_poly.entity_id
_entity_poly.type
_entity_poly.pdbx_seq_one_letter_code
_entity_poly.pdbx_strand_id
1 'polypeptide(L)'
;MAERKRSLETLLAIATGLMVLFLVFDHRWLAIAAAVMGAIGLLWPWAAAWITRGWLKLAEGLGWMNGRVLIGVVFFLVLTPIALLRRLGTKDPHHLRTRPPGSLWTVRDHTYTPSDLEKPW
;
A
#
# COMPACT_ATOMS: atom_id res chain seq x y z
N MET A 1 24.31 -10.50 21.14
CA MET A 1 23.28 -11.50 21.52
C MET A 1 22.01 -11.37 20.67
N ALA A 2 21.36 -10.21 20.61
CA ALA A 2 20.10 -10.01 19.88
C ALA A 2 20.20 -10.26 18.35
N GLU A 3 21.26 -9.79 17.70
CA GLU A 3 21.45 -9.96 16.24
C GLU A 3 21.60 -11.44 15.83
N ARG A 4 22.24 -12.25 16.68
CA ARG A 4 22.39 -13.70 16.46
C ARG A 4 21.05 -14.43 16.58
N LYS A 5 20.21 -14.10 17.57
CA LYS A 5 18.87 -14.69 17.72
C LYS A 5 18.00 -14.42 16.50
N ARG A 6 17.94 -13.15 16.05
CA ARG A 6 17.18 -12.75 14.87
C ARG A 6 17.66 -13.44 13.58
N SER A 7 18.97 -13.62 13.45
CA SER A 7 19.55 -14.34 12.30
C SER A 7 19.15 -15.81 12.30
N LEU A 8 19.20 -16.47 13.47
CA LEU A 8 18.76 -17.86 13.62
C LEU A 8 17.26 -18.03 13.36
N GLU A 9 16.42 -17.13 13.89
CA GLU A 9 14.98 -17.12 13.63
C GLU A 9 14.67 -16.96 12.15
N THR A 10 15.38 -16.06 11.45
CA THR A 10 15.19 -15.83 10.02
C THR A 10 15.61 -17.06 9.19
N LEU A 11 16.75 -17.66 9.52
CA LEU A 11 17.20 -18.89 8.86
C LEU A 11 16.28 -20.07 9.12
N LEU A 12 15.76 -20.19 10.34
CA LEU A 12 14.80 -21.24 10.70
C LEU A 12 13.47 -21.03 9.98
N ALA A 13 13.02 -19.79 9.83
CA ALA A 13 11.85 -19.46 9.00
C ALA A 13 12.08 -19.81 7.53
N ILE A 14 13.25 -19.50 6.96
CA ILE A 14 13.62 -19.86 5.57
C ILE A 14 13.67 -21.38 5.41
N ALA A 15 14.33 -22.11 6.33
CA ALA A 15 14.42 -23.56 6.31
C ALA A 15 13.05 -24.22 6.45
N THR A 16 12.20 -23.69 7.34
CA THR A 16 10.81 -24.16 7.51
C THR A 16 9.98 -23.92 6.25
N GLY A 17 10.12 -22.75 5.62
CA GLY A 17 9.45 -22.45 4.35
C GLY A 17 9.87 -23.40 3.23
N LEU A 18 11.18 -23.67 3.09
CA LEU A 18 11.71 -24.66 2.14
C LEU A 18 11.20 -26.08 2.42
N MET A 19 11.09 -26.46 3.70
CA MET A 19 10.53 -27.75 4.13
C MET A 19 9.04 -27.87 3.76
N VAL A 20 8.25 -26.82 3.98
CA VAL A 20 6.83 -26.81 3.58
C VAL A 20 6.69 -26.87 2.06
N LEU A 21 7.52 -26.14 1.32
CA LEU A 21 7.55 -26.22 -0.15
C LEU A 21 7.94 -27.61 -0.64
N PHE A 22 8.87 -28.29 0.03
CA PHE A 22 9.19 -29.68 -0.28
C PHE A 22 7.97 -30.59 -0.18
N LEU A 23 7.10 -30.41 0.82
CA LEU A 23 5.88 -31.22 0.96
C LEU A 23 4.86 -31.00 -0.17
N VAL A 24 4.88 -29.84 -0.83
CA VAL A 24 3.96 -29.51 -1.92
C VAL A 24 4.50 -29.95 -3.29
N PHE A 25 5.82 -29.83 -3.51
CA PHE A 25 6.45 -30.07 -4.81
C PHE A 25 7.18 -31.43 -4.92
N ASP A 26 7.39 -32.15 -3.81
CA ASP A 26 8.07 -33.46 -3.70
C ASP A 26 9.45 -33.56 -4.38
N HIS A 27 10.09 -32.41 -4.57
CA HIS A 27 11.37 -32.33 -5.26
C HIS A 27 12.53 -32.42 -4.26
N ARG A 28 13.29 -33.52 -4.31
CA ARG A 28 14.39 -33.86 -3.36
C ARG A 28 15.43 -32.76 -3.15
N TRP A 29 15.67 -31.90 -4.15
CA TRP A 29 16.62 -30.80 -4.04
C TRP A 29 16.18 -29.73 -3.02
N LEU A 30 14.88 -29.53 -2.78
CA LEU A 30 14.39 -28.59 -1.76
C LEU A 30 14.71 -29.07 -0.35
N ALA A 31 14.60 -30.37 -0.09
CA ALA A 31 14.95 -30.96 1.20
C ALA A 31 16.45 -30.80 1.51
N ILE A 32 17.30 -31.03 0.51
CA ILE A 32 18.76 -30.82 0.64
C ILE A 32 19.06 -29.33 0.90
N ALA A 33 18.41 -28.43 0.16
CA ALA A 33 18.57 -26.99 0.35
C ALA A 33 18.15 -26.54 1.77
N ALA A 34 17.03 -27.04 2.30
CA ALA A 34 16.57 -26.75 3.65
C ALA A 34 17.57 -27.22 4.72
N ALA A 35 18.06 -28.47 4.59
CA ALA A 35 19.04 -29.04 5.50
C ALA A 35 20.38 -28.29 5.48
N VAL A 36 20.86 -27.93 4.29
CA VAL A 36 22.08 -27.12 4.12
C VAL A 36 21.91 -25.73 4.73
N MET A 37 20.77 -25.07 4.51
CA MET A 37 20.51 -23.74 5.07
C MET A 37 20.47 -23.76 6.61
N GLY A 38 19.84 -24.79 7.19
CA GLY A 38 19.81 -25.02 8.64
C GLY A 38 21.20 -25.31 9.22
N ALA A 39 21.99 -26.15 8.55
CA ALA A 39 23.35 -26.48 8.96
C ALA A 39 24.27 -25.24 8.91
N ILE A 40 24.19 -24.42 7.87
CA ILE A 40 24.94 -23.15 7.75
C ILE A 40 24.58 -22.21 8.90
N GLY A 41 23.30 -22.11 9.25
CA GLY A 41 22.84 -21.28 10.38
C GLY A 41 23.41 -21.70 11.72
N LEU A 42 23.63 -23.00 11.93
CA LEU A 42 24.15 -23.55 13.18
C LEU A 42 25.69 -23.47 13.26
N LEU A 43 26.37 -23.76 12.16
CA LEU A 43 27.83 -23.88 12.10
C LEU A 43 28.54 -22.55 11.87
N TRP A 44 27.97 -21.65 11.06
CA TRP A 44 28.60 -20.38 10.68
C TRP A 44 27.72 -19.15 10.90
N PRO A 45 27.82 -18.50 12.08
CA PRO A 45 26.99 -17.34 12.43
C PRO A 45 27.28 -16.10 11.57
N TRP A 46 28.47 -15.99 10.96
CA TRP A 46 28.81 -14.88 10.06
C TRP A 46 28.07 -15.01 8.72
N ALA A 47 28.04 -16.20 8.12
CA ALA A 47 27.31 -16.47 6.88
C ALA A 47 25.80 -16.29 7.08
N ALA A 48 25.30 -16.75 8.23
CA ALA A 48 23.92 -16.55 8.67
C ALA A 48 23.49 -15.08 8.67
N ALA A 49 24.35 -14.19 9.18
CA ALA A 49 24.08 -12.75 9.23
C ALA A 49 24.02 -12.13 7.83
N TRP A 50 24.90 -12.54 6.91
CA TRP A 50 24.87 -12.06 5.51
C TRP A 50 23.59 -12.47 4.79
N ILE A 51 23.19 -13.74 4.90
CA ILE A 51 21.95 -14.26 4.32
C ILE A 51 20.74 -13.51 4.87
N THR A 52 20.69 -13.34 6.20
CA THR A 52 19.61 -12.62 6.88
C THR A 52 19.52 -11.17 6.41
N ARG A 53 20.65 -10.47 6.26
CA ARG A 53 20.68 -9.09 5.75
C ARG A 53 20.19 -9.00 4.31
N GLY A 54 20.60 -9.93 3.45
CA GLY A 54 20.11 -10.01 2.07
C GLY A 54 18.60 -10.25 2.01
N TRP A 55 18.11 -11.21 2.81
CA TRP A 55 16.69 -11.53 2.91
C TRP A 55 15.85 -10.34 3.41
N LEU A 56 16.32 -9.65 4.45
CA LEU A 56 15.63 -8.49 5.00
C LEU A 56 15.59 -7.32 4.02
N LYS A 57 16.67 -7.08 3.26
CA LYS A 57 16.66 -6.06 2.18
C LYS A 57 15.62 -6.37 1.10
N LEU A 58 15.47 -7.64 0.73
CA LEU A 58 14.42 -8.05 -0.21
C LEU A 58 13.02 -7.82 0.38
N ALA A 59 12.82 -8.18 1.65
CA ALA A 59 11.56 -7.96 2.36
C ALA A 59 11.22 -6.46 2.47
N GLU A 60 12.22 -5.59 2.68
CA GLU A 60 12.05 -4.14 2.70
C GLU A 60 11.63 -3.59 1.33
N GLY A 61 12.26 -4.06 0.24
CA GLY A 61 11.85 -3.71 -1.12
C GLY A 61 10.42 -4.17 -1.45
N LEU A 62 10.06 -5.39 -1.07
CA LEU A 62 8.70 -5.90 -1.17
C LEU A 62 7.70 -5.08 -0.34
N GLY A 63 8.07 -4.70 0.88
CA GLY A 63 7.25 -3.83 1.75
C GLY A 63 7.02 -2.45 1.14
N TRP A 64 8.06 -1.85 0.56
CA TRP A 64 7.98 -0.58 -0.15
C TRP A 64 7.04 -0.63 -1.36
N MET A 65 7.10 -1.72 -2.13
CA MET A 65 6.17 -1.94 -3.24
C MET A 65 4.75 -2.15 -2.73
N ASN A 66 4.58 -3.00 -1.71
CA ASN A 66 3.28 -3.35 -1.15
C ASN A 66 2.52 -2.12 -0.64
N GLY A 67 3.19 -1.17 0.03
CA GLY A 67 2.54 0.07 0.48
C GLY A 67 1.91 0.88 -0.66
N ARG A 68 2.58 0.97 -1.81
CA ARG A 68 2.05 1.68 -2.99
C ARG A 68 0.95 0.89 -3.69
N VAL A 69 1.19 -0.41 -3.88
CA VAL A 69 0.23 -1.30 -4.54
C VAL A 69 -1.05 -1.38 -3.74
N LEU A 70 -0.98 -1.56 -2.42
CA LEU A 70 -2.16 -1.67 -1.55
C LEU A 70 -3.02 -0.40 -1.62
N ILE A 71 -2.42 0.78 -1.50
CA ILE A 71 -3.15 2.05 -1.62
C ILE A 71 -3.75 2.20 -3.03
N GLY A 72 -2.99 1.88 -4.08
CA GLY A 72 -3.49 1.90 -5.45
C GLY A 72 -4.68 0.96 -5.65
N VAL A 73 -4.58 -0.28 -5.15
CA VAL A 73 -5.65 -1.27 -5.21
C VAL A 73 -6.89 -0.79 -4.46
N VAL A 74 -6.76 -0.25 -3.26
CA VAL A 74 -7.89 0.33 -2.50
C VAL A 74 -8.51 1.50 -3.27
N PHE A 75 -7.69 2.38 -3.86
CA PHE A 75 -8.19 3.48 -4.66
C PHE A 75 -9.01 3.00 -5.87
N PHE A 76 -8.52 1.99 -6.60
CA PHE A 76 -9.20 1.49 -7.80
C PHE A 76 -10.39 0.58 -7.48
N LEU A 77 -10.34 -0.24 -6.43
CA LEU A 77 -11.42 -1.16 -6.07
C LEU A 77 -12.50 -0.54 -5.19
N VAL A 78 -12.19 0.51 -4.43
CA VAL A 78 -13.13 1.13 -3.48
C VAL A 78 -13.47 2.56 -3.89
N LEU A 79 -12.49 3.46 -3.93
CA LEU A 79 -12.77 4.89 -4.17
C LEU A 79 -13.30 5.15 -5.59
N THR A 80 -12.69 4.51 -6.59
CA THR A 80 -13.06 4.70 -8.00
C THR A 80 -14.51 4.29 -8.29
N PRO A 81 -15.00 3.10 -7.90
CA PRO A 81 -16.40 2.75 -8.10
C PRO A 81 -17.35 3.63 -7.30
N ILE A 82 -16.99 4.04 -6.07
CA ILE A 82 -17.80 5.00 -5.29
C ILE A 82 -17.94 6.33 -6.03
N ALA A 83 -16.83 6.87 -6.56
CA ALA A 83 -16.85 8.12 -7.32
C ALA A 83 -17.67 7.99 -8.62
N LEU A 84 -17.58 6.83 -9.29
CA LEU A 84 -18.31 6.55 -10.52
C LEU A 84 -19.82 6.40 -10.26
N LEU A 85 -20.19 5.69 -9.19
CA LEU A 85 -21.58 5.61 -8.70
C LEU A 85 -22.13 7.00 -8.33
N ARG A 86 -21.34 7.81 -7.61
CA ARG A 86 -21.71 9.20 -7.31
C ARG A 86 -21.93 10.01 -8.58
N ARG A 87 -21.08 9.84 -9.59
CA ARG A 87 -21.19 10.54 -10.88
C ARG A 87 -22.43 10.12 -11.68
N LEU A 88 -22.84 8.86 -11.57
CA LEU A 88 -24.07 8.36 -12.20
C LEU A 88 -25.34 8.79 -11.45
N GLY A 89 -25.31 8.80 -10.12
CA GLY A 89 -26.47 9.13 -9.27
C GLY A 89 -26.71 10.63 -9.06
N THR A 90 -25.67 11.46 -9.17
CA THR A 90 -25.81 12.90 -8.92
C THR A 90 -26.16 13.64 -10.22
N LYS A 91 -27.45 13.88 -10.45
CA LYS A 91 -27.90 14.95 -11.37
C LYS A 91 -27.48 16.29 -10.77
N ASP A 92 -26.40 16.87 -11.29
CA ASP A 92 -25.94 18.24 -11.06
C ASP A 92 -25.82 18.73 -9.61
N PRO A 93 -24.71 18.42 -8.91
CA PRO A 93 -24.44 18.98 -7.58
C PRO A 93 -24.13 20.49 -7.58
N HIS A 94 -23.93 21.12 -8.75
CA HIS A 94 -23.46 22.50 -8.88
C HIS A 94 -24.29 23.40 -9.81
N HIS A 95 -25.49 23.00 -10.26
CA HIS A 95 -26.28 23.78 -11.23
C HIS A 95 -25.47 24.25 -12.48
N LEU A 96 -24.38 23.54 -12.83
CA LEU A 96 -23.48 23.93 -13.92
C LEU A 96 -24.07 23.64 -15.31
N ARG A 97 -25.12 22.82 -15.40
CA ARG A 97 -25.82 22.51 -16.65
C ARG A 97 -26.97 23.48 -16.94
N THR A 98 -27.51 24.14 -15.93
CA THR A 98 -28.47 25.23 -16.07
C THR A 98 -27.75 26.57 -16.26
N ARG A 99 -26.83 26.62 -17.22
CA ARG A 99 -26.21 27.90 -17.61
C ARG A 99 -27.19 28.63 -18.54
N PRO A 100 -27.79 29.76 -18.15
CA PRO A 100 -28.36 30.66 -19.13
C PRO A 100 -27.24 31.08 -20.11
N PRO A 101 -27.52 31.24 -21.42
CA PRO A 101 -26.53 31.72 -22.38
C PRO A 101 -26.20 33.19 -22.04
N GLY A 102 -25.20 33.40 -21.19
CA GLY A 102 -24.87 34.73 -20.67
C GLY A 102 -24.03 34.68 -19.39
N SER A 103 -24.33 35.59 -18.47
CA SER A 103 -23.56 35.87 -17.25
C SER A 103 -24.00 35.02 -16.04
N LEU A 104 -23.04 34.63 -15.20
CA LEU A 104 -23.29 34.03 -13.86
C LEU A 104 -23.58 35.08 -12.78
N TRP A 105 -23.47 36.37 -13.11
CA TRP A 105 -23.78 37.46 -12.20
C TRP A 105 -25.29 37.52 -11.98
N THR A 106 -25.72 37.43 -10.73
CA THR A 106 -27.08 37.78 -10.34
C THR A 106 -27.19 39.30 -10.28
N VAL A 107 -28.05 39.90 -11.10
CA VAL A 107 -28.33 41.35 -11.01
C VAL A 107 -29.00 41.61 -9.66
N ARG A 108 -28.36 42.44 -8.83
CA ARG A 108 -28.91 42.88 -7.54
C ARG A 108 -29.41 44.30 -7.67
N ASP A 109 -30.69 44.43 -8.02
CA ASP A 109 -31.41 45.72 -8.00
C ASP A 109 -31.85 46.04 -6.57
N HIS A 110 -30.88 46.30 -5.70
CA HIS A 110 -31.14 46.73 -4.31
C HIS A 110 -30.47 48.08 -4.05
N THR A 111 -31.19 48.96 -3.37
CA THR A 111 -30.66 50.28 -2.99
C THR A 111 -29.73 50.10 -1.80
N TYR A 112 -28.43 50.26 -2.03
CA TYR A 112 -27.41 50.08 -1.00
C TYR A 112 -27.66 51.02 0.19
N THR A 113 -27.75 50.43 1.38
CA THR A 113 -27.84 51.17 2.64
C THR A 113 -26.49 51.17 3.37
N PRO A 114 -26.23 52.14 4.26
CA PRO A 114 -24.97 52.19 5.02
C PRO A 114 -24.68 50.88 5.80
N SER A 115 -25.74 50.22 6.27
CA SER A 115 -25.69 48.91 6.93
C SER A 115 -25.13 47.77 6.06
N ASP A 116 -25.25 47.86 4.74
CA ASP A 116 -24.73 46.83 3.83
C ASP A 116 -23.20 46.91 3.65
N LEU A 117 -22.60 48.04 4.04
CA LEU A 117 -21.15 48.28 3.96
C LEU A 117 -20.41 47.92 5.25
N GLU A 118 -21.13 47.65 6.34
CA GLU A 118 -20.53 47.30 7.63
C GLU A 118 -19.96 45.88 7.65
N LYS A 119 -20.39 44.99 6.74
CA LYS A 119 -19.88 43.62 6.60
C LYS A 119 -19.69 43.26 5.12
N PRO A 120 -18.52 43.61 4.54
CA PRO A 120 -18.26 43.40 3.12
C PRO A 120 -17.86 41.96 2.73
N TRP A 121 -17.87 41.01 3.68
CA TRP A 121 -17.52 39.59 3.49
C TRP A 121 -18.62 38.67 4.04
#